data_AF-V6LZ94-F1
#
_entry.id   AF-V6LZ94-F1
#
_cell.length_a   1.000
_cell.length_b   1.000
_cell.length_c   1.000
_cell.angle_alpha   90.00
_cell.angle_beta   90.00
_cell.angle_gamma   90.00
#
_symmetry.space_group_name_H-M   'P 1'
#
loop_
_entity.id
_entity.type
_entity.pdbx_description
1 polymer ?
#
loop_
_entity_poly.entity_id
_entity_poly.type
_entity_poly.pdbx_seq_one_letter_code
_entity_poly.pdbx_strand_id
1 'polypeptide(L)'
;MAPDNSNKQVNNADTKCTRHIDCSSQKKGYCDGNTLTCKPCQMNCIVCESTASCNSCEPATHVTTITGECTPICPGLQYRQFCENGKPKACTEGATSPCKCGVSSNCGTCTGDVMPTCATCLKGMKMDDNDRCMDCAVGYRKFVGRCWPIVPEPDIPIAPVDPEVPVVPIVPVVPVDPEAPASNKLGGGAVTGIVIGVILVVGAVAGGLAYYFIKRGKK
;
A
#
# COMPACT_ATOMS: atom_id res chain seq x y z
N MET A 1 -15.13 -28.25 25.24
CA MET A 1 -14.40 -27.06 24.77
C MET A 1 -15.00 -26.67 23.44
N ALA A 2 -15.91 -25.70 23.44
CA ALA A 2 -16.48 -25.15 22.21
C ALA A 2 -15.54 -24.05 21.68
N PRO A 3 -15.29 -23.94 20.37
CA PRO A 3 -14.53 -22.84 19.82
C PRO A 3 -15.37 -21.56 19.87
N ASP A 4 -14.79 -20.52 20.48
CA ASP A 4 -15.34 -19.16 20.51
C ASP A 4 -15.35 -18.59 19.08
N ASN A 5 -16.51 -18.63 18.46
CA ASN A 5 -16.82 -17.94 17.20
C ASN A 5 -17.39 -16.56 17.53
N SER A 6 -16.52 -15.65 17.95
CA SER A 6 -16.86 -14.23 18.09
C SER A 6 -16.28 -13.42 16.92
N ASN A 7 -16.69 -13.78 15.70
CA ASN A 7 -16.67 -12.82 14.59
C ASN A 7 -17.91 -11.90 14.73
N LYS A 8 -17.97 -11.17 15.84
CA LYS A 8 -19.00 -10.16 16.07
C LYS A 8 -18.57 -8.91 15.31
N GLN A 9 -19.00 -8.80 14.06
CA GLN A 9 -19.12 -7.50 13.40
C GLN A 9 -20.05 -6.66 14.29
N VAL A 10 -19.45 -5.81 15.12
CA VAL A 10 -20.19 -4.82 15.89
C VAL A 10 -20.69 -3.82 14.86
N ASN A 11 -21.99 -3.85 14.61
CA ASN A 11 -22.73 -2.83 13.87
C ASN A 11 -22.48 -1.48 14.54
N ASN A 12 -21.39 -0.81 14.18
CA ASN A 12 -21.06 0.52 14.66
C ASN A 12 -21.44 1.48 13.55
N ALA A 13 -22.28 2.46 13.89
CA ALA A 13 -22.81 3.47 12.99
C ALA A 13 -21.77 3.91 11.94
N ASP A 14 -22.20 3.98 10.68
CA ASP A 14 -21.39 4.30 9.50
C ASP A 14 -20.33 5.35 9.85
N THR A 15 -19.09 4.89 10.02
CA THR A 15 -18.00 5.78 10.42
C THR A 15 -17.74 6.73 9.27
N LYS A 16 -18.00 8.02 9.49
CA LYS A 16 -17.71 9.05 8.48
C LYS A 16 -16.22 9.07 8.18
N CYS A 17 -15.90 9.34 6.92
CA CYS A 17 -14.53 9.38 6.44
C CYS A 17 -14.38 10.42 5.33
N THR A 18 -13.15 10.87 5.13
CA THR A 18 -12.76 11.73 4.00
C THR A 18 -11.66 11.10 3.16
N ARG A 19 -10.90 10.18 3.76
CA ARG A 19 -9.78 9.48 3.14
C ARG A 19 -9.82 8.01 3.50
N HIS A 20 -9.28 7.16 2.62
CA HIS A 20 -9.20 5.72 2.89
C HIS A 20 -8.48 5.36 4.19
N ILE A 21 -7.48 6.16 4.59
CA ILE A 21 -6.72 5.96 5.84
C ILE A 21 -7.58 6.11 7.10
N ASP A 22 -8.67 6.88 7.04
CA ASP A 22 -9.59 7.08 8.16
C ASP A 22 -10.29 5.75 8.52
N CYS A 23 -10.52 4.90 7.51
CA CYS A 23 -11.16 3.60 7.64
C CYS A 23 -10.15 2.46 7.84
N SER A 24 -9.04 2.47 7.09
CA SER A 24 -8.07 1.37 7.11
C SER A 24 -7.32 1.27 8.44
N SER A 25 -6.99 2.41 9.07
CA SER A 25 -6.33 2.46 10.39
C SER A 25 -7.16 1.81 11.49
N GLN A 26 -8.49 1.85 11.36
CA GLN A 26 -9.45 1.24 12.29
C GLN A 26 -9.87 -0.18 11.87
N LYS A 27 -9.27 -0.74 10.81
CA LYS A 27 -9.69 -2.01 10.20
C LYS A 27 -11.18 -2.04 9.80
N LYS A 28 -11.73 -0.89 9.40
CA LYS A 28 -13.13 -0.74 8.96
C LYS A 28 -13.31 -0.80 7.44
N GLY A 29 -12.21 -0.99 6.70
CA GLY A 29 -12.20 -1.11 5.25
C GLY A 29 -11.74 0.16 4.54
N TYR A 30 -12.49 0.63 3.56
CA TYR A 30 -12.17 1.78 2.71
C TYR A 30 -13.19 2.90 2.86
N CYS A 31 -12.81 4.13 2.51
CA CYS A 31 -13.73 5.26 2.48
C CYS A 31 -14.47 5.28 1.14
N ASP A 32 -15.79 5.11 1.16
CA ASP A 32 -16.61 5.22 -0.03
C ASP A 32 -16.85 6.69 -0.39
N GLY A 33 -16.39 7.11 -1.58
CA GLY A 33 -16.41 8.51 -2.00
C GLY A 33 -17.82 9.08 -2.22
N ASN A 34 -18.83 8.22 -2.45
CA ASN A 34 -20.21 8.64 -2.68
C ASN A 34 -20.94 8.92 -1.36
N THR A 35 -20.76 8.05 -0.38
CA THR A 35 -21.46 8.12 0.91
C THR A 35 -20.64 8.81 2.00
N LEU A 36 -19.33 8.97 1.79
CA LEU A 36 -18.37 9.44 2.79
C LEU A 36 -18.40 8.60 4.07
N THR A 37 -18.60 7.29 3.91
CA THR A 37 -18.67 6.32 5.01
C THR A 37 -17.70 5.16 4.78
N CYS A 38 -17.20 4.61 5.88
CA CYS A 38 -16.36 3.42 5.81
C CYS A 38 -17.18 2.21 5.36
N LYS A 39 -16.75 1.57 4.28
CA LYS A 39 -17.31 0.32 3.77
C LYS A 39 -16.29 -0.81 3.94
N PRO A 40 -16.74 -2.03 4.28
CA PRO A 40 -15.84 -3.15 4.47
C PRO A 40 -15.15 -3.54 3.16
N CYS A 41 -13.93 -4.06 3.27
CA CYS A 41 -13.27 -4.73 2.16
C CYS A 41 -13.94 -6.09 1.87
N GLN A 42 -13.64 -6.68 0.69
CA GLN A 42 -13.95 -8.09 0.46
C GLN A 42 -13.30 -9.02 1.50
N MET A 43 -13.81 -10.25 1.56
CA MET A 43 -13.30 -11.28 2.46
C MET A 43 -11.79 -11.48 2.30
N ASN A 44 -11.09 -11.66 3.42
CA ASN A 44 -9.64 -11.85 3.51
C ASN A 44 -8.77 -10.68 3.03
N CYS A 45 -9.37 -9.53 2.75
CA CYS A 45 -8.67 -8.30 2.40
C CYS A 45 -8.55 -7.36 3.61
N ILE A 46 -7.32 -6.97 3.96
CA ILE A 46 -7.03 -6.09 5.10
C ILE A 46 -6.88 -4.63 4.69
N VAL A 47 -6.54 -4.36 3.44
CA VAL A 47 -6.46 -3.00 2.87
C VAL A 47 -7.04 -3.03 1.47
N CYS A 48 -8.06 -2.23 1.20
CA CYS A 48 -8.74 -2.14 -0.08
C CYS A 48 -9.01 -0.69 -0.47
N GLU A 49 -9.28 -0.49 -1.75
CA GLU A 49 -9.75 0.79 -2.28
C GLU A 49 -11.26 0.78 -2.58
N SER A 50 -11.79 -0.40 -2.90
CA SER A 50 -13.20 -0.66 -3.11
C SER A 50 -13.54 -2.05 -2.57
N THR A 51 -14.81 -2.45 -2.67
CA THR A 51 -15.22 -3.83 -2.36
C THR A 51 -14.55 -4.86 -3.27
N ALA A 52 -14.23 -4.53 -4.52
CA ALA A 52 -13.64 -5.44 -5.49
C ALA A 52 -12.11 -5.35 -5.58
N SER A 53 -11.51 -4.25 -5.12
CA SER A 53 -10.09 -3.96 -5.33
C SER A 53 -9.29 -4.07 -4.03
N CYS A 54 -8.73 -5.26 -3.77
CA CYS A 54 -7.86 -5.50 -2.63
C CYS A 54 -6.40 -5.13 -2.92
N ASN A 55 -5.78 -4.40 -2.00
CA ASN A 55 -4.38 -4.02 -2.04
C ASN A 55 -3.49 -4.96 -1.25
N SER A 56 -4.00 -5.42 -0.11
CA SER A 56 -3.31 -6.35 0.76
C SER A 56 -4.29 -7.34 1.35
N CYS A 57 -4.04 -8.60 1.09
CA CYS A 57 -4.75 -9.71 1.70
C CYS A 57 -4.15 -10.04 3.07
N GLU A 58 -4.84 -10.86 3.86
CA GLU A 58 -4.32 -11.44 5.09
C GLU A 58 -3.08 -12.30 4.79
N PRO A 59 -1.86 -11.82 5.12
CA PRO A 59 -0.62 -12.46 4.66
C PRO A 59 -0.41 -13.86 5.19
N ALA A 60 -1.07 -14.24 6.31
CA ALA A 60 -0.95 -15.58 6.86
C ALA A 60 -1.67 -16.67 6.03
N THR A 61 -2.66 -16.28 5.22
CA THR A 61 -3.58 -17.25 4.59
C THR A 61 -3.80 -16.98 3.10
N HIS A 62 -3.56 -15.77 2.63
CA HIS A 62 -3.91 -15.36 1.27
C HIS A 62 -2.80 -14.54 0.59
N VAL A 63 -2.81 -14.58 -0.74
CA VAL A 63 -1.95 -13.79 -1.61
C VAL A 63 -2.82 -12.85 -2.45
N THR A 64 -2.40 -11.60 -2.55
CA THR A 64 -3.03 -10.59 -3.41
C THR A 64 -2.62 -10.80 -4.86
N THR A 65 -3.60 -10.91 -5.76
CA THR A 65 -3.37 -10.98 -7.20
C THR A 65 -3.19 -9.59 -7.83
N ILE A 66 -2.72 -9.54 -9.07
CA ILE A 66 -2.64 -8.32 -9.89
C ILE A 66 -4.00 -7.71 -10.23
N THR A 67 -5.09 -8.47 -10.03
CA THR A 67 -6.48 -8.01 -10.20
C THR A 67 -7.11 -7.56 -8.88
N GLY A 68 -6.39 -7.67 -7.76
CA GLY A 68 -6.87 -7.27 -6.45
C GLY A 68 -7.79 -8.28 -5.78
N GLU A 69 -7.63 -9.56 -6.10
CA GLU A 69 -8.32 -10.65 -5.44
C GLU A 69 -7.42 -11.28 -4.36
N CYS A 70 -8.05 -11.88 -3.35
CA CYS A 70 -7.37 -12.65 -2.32
C CYS A 70 -7.54 -14.14 -2.59
N THR A 71 -6.46 -14.80 -3.00
CA THR A 71 -6.45 -16.25 -3.26
C THR A 71 -5.65 -17.00 -2.20
N PRO A 72 -5.90 -18.29 -1.94
CA PRO A 72 -5.17 -19.06 -0.95
C PRO A 72 -3.65 -19.02 -1.15
N ILE A 73 -2.91 -18.91 -0.05
CA ILE A 73 -1.44 -18.92 -0.07
C ILE A 73 -0.89 -20.31 -0.39
N CYS A 74 0.31 -20.33 -0.98
CA CYS A 74 1.06 -21.53 -1.26
C CYS A 74 2.06 -21.77 -0.11
N PRO A 75 1.85 -22.77 0.76
CA PRO A 75 2.85 -23.10 1.77
C PRO A 75 4.14 -23.59 1.08
N GLY A 76 5.28 -23.13 1.57
CA GLY A 76 6.59 -23.60 1.07
C GLY A 76 6.94 -23.19 -0.36
N LEU A 77 6.41 -22.05 -0.84
CA LEU A 77 6.74 -21.50 -2.16
C LEU A 77 8.27 -21.38 -2.33
N GLN A 78 8.82 -21.95 -3.39
CA GLN A 78 10.25 -21.91 -3.69
C GLN A 78 10.63 -20.63 -4.42
N TYR A 79 11.93 -20.34 -4.50
CA TYR A 79 12.39 -19.25 -5.35
C TYR A 79 11.99 -19.50 -6.81
N ARG A 80 11.74 -18.40 -7.54
CA ARG A 80 11.29 -18.43 -8.94
C ARG A 80 9.93 -19.10 -9.13
N GLN A 81 9.13 -19.11 -8.07
CA GLN A 81 7.72 -19.49 -8.13
C GLN A 81 6.82 -18.35 -7.67
N PHE A 82 5.62 -18.29 -8.23
CA PHE A 82 4.50 -17.50 -7.71
C PHE A 82 3.37 -18.42 -7.29
N CYS A 83 2.45 -17.90 -6.48
CA CYS A 83 1.30 -18.67 -6.04
C CYS A 83 0.09 -18.38 -6.93
N GLU A 84 -0.45 -19.43 -7.56
CA GLU A 84 -1.71 -19.34 -8.29
C GLU A 84 -2.77 -20.14 -7.56
N ASN A 85 -3.62 -19.46 -6.80
CA ASN A 85 -4.77 -20.07 -6.13
C ASN A 85 -4.39 -21.32 -5.29
N GLY A 86 -3.43 -21.15 -4.38
CA GLY A 86 -2.91 -22.23 -3.53
C GLY A 86 -1.96 -23.21 -4.23
N LYS A 87 -1.67 -23.06 -5.53
CA LYS A 87 -0.76 -23.92 -6.28
C LYS A 87 0.51 -23.18 -6.72
N PRO A 88 1.72 -23.66 -6.35
CA PRO A 88 2.96 -23.10 -6.85
C PRO A 88 3.06 -23.23 -8.37
N LYS A 89 3.47 -22.15 -9.05
CA LYS A 89 3.81 -22.14 -10.47
C LYS A 89 5.13 -21.44 -10.71
N ALA A 90 5.84 -21.84 -11.78
CA ALA A 90 7.07 -21.16 -12.19
C ALA A 90 6.78 -19.70 -12.57
N CYS A 91 7.68 -18.79 -12.22
CA CYS A 91 7.58 -17.38 -12.57
C CYS A 91 7.62 -17.15 -14.08
N THR A 92 6.69 -16.34 -14.56
CA THR A 92 6.60 -15.90 -15.96
C THR A 92 6.16 -14.44 -15.99
N GLU A 93 6.33 -13.75 -17.13
CA GLU A 93 5.84 -12.37 -17.29
C GLU A 93 4.31 -12.24 -17.08
N GLY A 94 3.58 -13.35 -17.22
CA GLY A 94 2.14 -13.45 -16.95
C GLY A 94 1.78 -13.82 -15.51
N ALA A 95 2.73 -13.80 -14.56
CA ALA A 95 2.46 -14.11 -13.16
C ALA A 95 1.34 -13.22 -12.60
N THR A 96 0.34 -13.87 -12.00
CA THR A 96 -0.85 -13.18 -11.47
C THR A 96 -0.67 -12.75 -10.01
N SER A 97 0.42 -13.15 -9.37
CA SER A 97 0.79 -12.74 -8.01
C SER A 97 2.32 -12.63 -7.90
N PRO A 98 2.86 -11.97 -6.86
CA PRO A 98 4.30 -11.76 -6.75
C PRO A 98 5.11 -13.05 -6.74
N CYS A 99 6.13 -13.07 -7.58
CA CYS A 99 7.15 -14.09 -7.55
C CYS A 99 8.03 -14.01 -6.31
N LYS A 100 8.40 -15.16 -5.77
CA LYS A 100 9.39 -15.25 -4.70
C LYS A 100 10.80 -15.13 -5.28
N CYS A 101 11.34 -13.92 -5.27
CA CYS A 101 12.72 -13.61 -5.64
C CYS A 101 13.48 -13.05 -4.44
N GLY A 102 13.92 -13.93 -3.53
CA GLY A 102 14.61 -13.51 -2.31
C GLY A 102 13.71 -12.65 -1.41
N VAL A 103 14.21 -11.47 -1.06
CA VAL A 103 13.48 -10.44 -0.29
C VAL A 103 12.77 -9.40 -1.17
N SER A 104 12.89 -9.54 -2.50
CA SER A 104 12.30 -8.60 -3.45
C SER A 104 10.79 -8.75 -3.48
N SER A 105 10.08 -7.63 -3.54
CA SER A 105 8.63 -7.59 -3.66
C SER A 105 8.22 -7.29 -5.09
N ASN A 106 6.99 -7.66 -5.45
CA ASN A 106 6.36 -7.26 -6.71
C ASN A 106 7.05 -7.73 -7.99
N CYS A 107 7.86 -8.78 -7.92
CA CYS A 107 8.51 -9.35 -9.10
C CYS A 107 7.52 -10.14 -9.96
N GLY A 108 7.63 -9.99 -11.29
CA GLY A 108 6.98 -10.87 -12.27
C GLY A 108 7.87 -12.06 -12.64
N THR A 109 9.17 -11.84 -12.78
CA THR A 109 10.18 -12.89 -12.96
C THR A 109 11.41 -12.63 -12.10
N CYS A 110 12.26 -13.65 -11.93
CA CYS A 110 13.46 -13.59 -11.10
C CYS A 110 14.74 -13.79 -11.92
N THR A 111 15.85 -13.16 -11.51
CA THR A 111 17.21 -13.38 -12.03
C THR A 111 18.20 -13.67 -10.89
N GLY A 112 19.33 -14.33 -11.19
CA GLY A 112 20.35 -14.72 -10.22
C GLY A 112 20.10 -16.07 -9.51
N ASP A 113 21.16 -16.75 -9.07
CA ASP A 113 21.06 -18.17 -8.69
C ASP A 113 20.63 -18.40 -7.24
N VAL A 114 21.43 -17.98 -6.27
CA VAL A 114 21.26 -18.37 -4.85
C VAL A 114 20.23 -17.50 -4.13
N MET A 115 20.27 -16.19 -4.35
CA MET A 115 19.35 -15.20 -3.80
C MET A 115 18.81 -14.37 -4.96
N PRO A 116 17.81 -14.88 -5.68
CA PRO A 116 17.33 -14.19 -6.87
C PRO A 116 16.73 -12.82 -6.53
N THR A 117 16.87 -11.86 -7.42
CA THR A 117 16.18 -10.55 -7.38
C THR A 117 15.14 -10.49 -8.50
N CYS A 118 14.33 -9.41 -8.54
CA CYS A 118 13.41 -9.22 -9.66
C CYS A 118 14.20 -9.07 -10.98
N ALA A 119 13.84 -9.84 -12.00
CA ALA A 119 14.27 -9.59 -13.38
C ALA A 119 13.28 -8.69 -14.12
N THR A 120 11.99 -8.91 -13.88
CA THR A 120 10.89 -8.07 -14.35
C THR A 120 9.91 -7.81 -13.21
N CYS A 121 9.10 -6.77 -13.34
CA CYS A 121 8.06 -6.44 -12.38
C CYS A 121 6.71 -7.06 -12.77
N LEU A 122 5.84 -7.24 -11.78
CA LEU A 122 4.45 -7.60 -12.05
C LEU A 122 3.78 -6.60 -12.99
N LYS A 123 2.75 -7.06 -13.70
CA LYS A 123 1.94 -6.21 -14.57
C LYS A 123 1.48 -4.94 -13.84
N GLY A 124 1.67 -3.79 -14.47
CA GLY A 124 1.33 -2.46 -13.94
C GLY A 124 2.43 -1.80 -13.11
N MET A 125 3.51 -2.52 -12.82
CA MET A 125 4.67 -2.00 -12.11
C MET A 125 5.87 -1.86 -13.05
N LYS A 126 6.81 -1.00 -12.65
CA LYS A 126 8.11 -0.83 -13.30
C LYS A 126 9.21 -0.80 -12.25
N MET A 127 10.42 -1.04 -12.72
CA MET A 127 11.62 -0.98 -11.91
C MET A 127 11.93 0.49 -11.58
N ASP A 128 12.26 0.76 -10.32
CA ASP A 128 12.75 2.07 -9.84
C ASP A 128 14.27 2.17 -10.05
N ASP A 129 14.84 3.35 -9.78
CA ASP A 129 16.28 3.62 -9.95
C ASP A 129 17.20 2.76 -9.03
N ASN A 130 16.62 1.99 -8.11
CA ASN A 130 17.33 1.09 -7.20
C ASN A 130 17.08 -0.39 -7.55
N ASP A 131 16.66 -0.68 -8.78
CA ASP A 131 16.36 -2.03 -9.27
C ASP A 131 15.23 -2.75 -8.50
N ARG A 132 14.26 -2.00 -7.96
CA ARG A 132 13.09 -2.57 -7.23
C ARG A 132 11.79 -2.30 -7.96
N CYS A 133 10.83 -3.22 -7.86
CA CYS A 133 9.51 -3.07 -8.46
C CYS A 133 8.55 -2.21 -7.60
N MET A 134 8.91 -0.94 -7.40
CA MET A 134 8.23 0.00 -6.51
C MET A 134 7.48 1.12 -7.21
N ASP A 135 7.72 1.32 -8.49
CA ASP A 135 7.07 2.35 -9.29
C ASP A 135 5.98 1.77 -10.18
N CYS A 136 5.04 2.62 -10.60
CA CYS A 136 3.97 2.23 -11.49
C CYS A 136 4.34 2.48 -12.96
N ALA A 137 3.93 1.55 -13.81
CA ALA A 137 4.00 1.73 -15.25
C ALA A 137 3.05 2.85 -15.72
N VAL A 138 3.24 3.35 -16.94
CA VAL A 138 2.33 4.34 -17.54
C VAL A 138 0.91 3.77 -17.61
N GLY A 139 -0.08 4.59 -17.26
CA GLY A 139 -1.48 4.18 -17.18
C GLY A 139 -1.86 3.49 -15.87
N TYR A 140 -0.94 3.46 -14.89
CA TYR A 140 -1.19 2.93 -13.56
C TYR A 140 -0.89 3.97 -12.48
N ARG A 141 -1.63 3.90 -11.37
CA ARG A 141 -1.42 4.75 -10.19
C ARG A 141 -1.04 3.93 -8.96
N LYS A 142 -0.22 4.52 -8.09
CA LYS A 142 0.25 3.87 -6.87
C LYS A 142 -0.77 3.99 -5.75
N PHE A 143 -1.11 2.87 -5.12
CA PHE A 143 -1.92 2.82 -3.91
C PHE A 143 -1.38 1.74 -2.98
N VAL A 144 -0.95 2.14 -1.77
CA VAL A 144 -0.41 1.25 -0.73
C VAL A 144 0.59 0.20 -1.27
N GLY A 145 1.58 0.66 -2.04
CA GLY A 145 2.65 -0.20 -2.56
C GLY A 145 2.26 -1.11 -3.74
N ARG A 146 1.02 -0.99 -4.25
CA ARG A 146 0.56 -1.63 -5.49
C ARG A 146 0.25 -0.60 -6.57
N CYS A 147 0.09 -1.08 -7.80
CA CYS A 147 -0.19 -0.26 -8.97
C CYS A 147 -1.47 -0.75 -9.63
N TRP A 148 -2.44 0.16 -9.77
CA TRP A 148 -3.75 -0.15 -10.36
C TRP A 148 -3.94 0.59 -11.66
N PRO A 149 -4.64 0.00 -12.64
CA PRO A 149 -5.02 0.70 -13.84
C PRO A 149 -5.72 2.01 -13.49
N ILE A 150 -5.32 3.10 -14.12
CA ILE A 150 -6.11 4.32 -14.16
C ILE A 150 -7.24 4.01 -15.12
N VAL A 151 -8.39 3.60 -14.58
CA VAL A 151 -9.60 3.49 -15.38
C VAL A 151 -9.99 4.93 -15.70
N PRO A 152 -9.97 5.37 -16.97
CA PRO A 152 -10.62 6.63 -17.31
C PRO A 152 -12.06 6.47 -16.82
N GLU A 153 -12.51 7.42 -15.99
CA GLU A 153 -13.91 7.44 -15.58
C GLU A 153 -14.77 7.17 -16.82
N PRO A 154 -15.76 6.26 -16.76
CA PRO A 154 -16.62 6.06 -17.91
C PRO A 154 -17.07 7.45 -18.33
N ASP A 155 -16.87 7.81 -19.61
CA ASP A 155 -17.29 9.09 -20.16
C ASP A 155 -18.77 9.23 -19.80
N ILE A 156 -19.08 9.88 -18.67
CA ILE A 156 -20.43 10.21 -18.31
C ILE A 156 -20.83 11.08 -19.48
N PRO A 157 -21.84 10.69 -20.30
CA PRO A 157 -22.29 11.54 -21.36
C PRO A 157 -22.59 12.87 -20.69
N ILE A 158 -21.83 13.92 -21.05
CA ILE A 158 -22.16 15.27 -20.63
C ILE A 158 -23.57 15.44 -21.15
N ALA A 159 -24.56 15.38 -20.25
CA ALA A 159 -25.94 15.54 -20.65
C ALA A 159 -25.99 16.85 -21.46
N PRO A 160 -26.62 16.85 -22.65
CA PRO A 160 -26.70 18.06 -23.44
C PRO A 160 -27.24 19.16 -22.53
N VAL A 161 -26.42 20.19 -22.32
CA VAL A 161 -26.79 21.34 -21.50
C VAL A 161 -28.02 21.92 -22.15
N ASP A 162 -29.17 21.77 -21.48
CA ASP A 162 -30.43 22.35 -21.93
C ASP A 162 -30.27 23.89 -21.95
N PRO A 163 -30.35 24.54 -23.13
CA PRO A 163 -30.14 25.99 -23.24
C PRO A 163 -31.25 26.85 -22.63
N GLU A 164 -32.35 26.27 -22.11
CA GLU A 164 -33.55 27.04 -21.77
C GLU A 164 -33.76 27.32 -20.27
N VAL A 165 -32.82 26.98 -19.39
CA VAL A 165 -32.91 27.42 -17.99
C VAL A 165 -32.45 28.89 -17.89
N PRO A 166 -33.29 29.82 -17.41
CA PRO A 166 -32.90 31.20 -17.20
C PRO A 166 -31.69 31.23 -16.26
N VAL A 167 -30.60 31.84 -16.74
CA VAL A 167 -29.42 32.13 -15.94
C VAL A 167 -29.83 33.08 -14.82
N VAL A 168 -30.15 32.52 -13.65
CA VAL A 168 -30.22 33.30 -12.42
C VAL A 168 -28.86 33.95 -12.25
N PRO A 169 -28.75 35.25 -11.92
CA PRO A 169 -27.46 35.89 -11.73
C PRO A 169 -26.72 35.15 -10.63
N ILE A 170 -25.76 34.33 -11.04
CA ILE A 170 -24.81 33.72 -10.15
C ILE A 170 -23.98 34.90 -9.66
N VAL A 171 -24.22 35.33 -8.43
CA VAL A 171 -23.28 36.16 -7.69
C VAL A 171 -21.90 35.55 -7.94
N PRO A 172 -20.85 36.32 -8.28
CA PRO A 172 -19.53 35.76 -8.46
C PRO A 172 -19.13 35.13 -7.12
N VAL A 173 -19.34 33.83 -7.00
CA VAL A 173 -18.66 33.02 -6.02
C VAL A 173 -17.25 32.99 -6.59
N VAL A 174 -16.46 33.96 -6.13
CA VAL A 174 -15.00 33.90 -6.17
C VAL A 174 -14.66 32.44 -5.89
N PRO A 175 -13.92 31.73 -6.75
CA PRO A 175 -13.44 30.42 -6.41
C PRO A 175 -12.68 30.58 -5.10
N VAL A 176 -13.29 30.14 -4.01
CA VAL A 176 -12.58 29.90 -2.78
C VAL A 176 -11.80 28.64 -3.12
N ASP A 177 -10.60 28.86 -3.66
CA ASP A 177 -9.54 27.86 -3.68
C ASP A 177 -9.57 27.22 -2.28
N PRO A 178 -9.91 25.93 -2.13
CA PRO A 178 -9.52 25.22 -0.95
C PRO A 178 -8.01 25.19 -1.06
N GLU A 179 -7.36 26.09 -0.32
CA GLU A 179 -5.93 26.11 -0.08
C GLU A 179 -5.43 24.67 -0.12
N ALA A 180 -4.62 24.37 -1.14
CA ALA A 180 -3.85 23.15 -1.18
C ALA A 180 -3.30 22.94 0.24
N PRO A 181 -3.60 21.82 0.93
CA PRO A 181 -2.92 21.57 2.18
C PRO A 181 -1.44 21.57 1.83
N ALA A 182 -0.74 22.53 2.41
CA ALA A 182 0.67 22.73 2.26
C ALA A 182 1.31 21.35 2.22
N SER A 183 2.03 21.12 1.13
CA SER A 183 3.04 20.08 1.03
C SER A 183 3.61 19.88 2.44
N ASN A 184 3.39 18.72 3.05
CA ASN A 184 4.04 18.35 4.29
C ASN A 184 5.53 18.18 3.96
N LYS A 185 6.20 19.31 3.72
CA LYS A 185 7.62 19.51 3.88
C LYS A 185 7.85 19.33 5.37
N LEU A 186 7.95 18.08 5.80
CA LEU A 186 8.88 17.75 6.86
C LEU A 186 10.22 18.34 6.40
N GLY A 187 10.55 19.53 6.90
CA GLY A 187 11.79 20.20 6.55
C GLY A 187 12.93 19.23 6.79
N GLY A 188 13.83 19.09 5.82
CA GLY A 188 15.01 18.22 5.93
C GLY A 188 15.87 18.49 7.18
N GLY A 189 15.65 19.60 7.88
CA GLY A 189 16.24 19.91 9.19
C GLY A 189 15.76 19.01 10.34
N ALA A 190 14.51 18.54 10.35
CA ALA A 190 13.98 17.73 11.45
C ALA A 190 14.49 16.28 11.42
N VAL A 191 14.62 15.70 10.23
CA VAL A 191 15.15 14.33 10.04
C VAL A 191 16.66 14.28 10.32
N THR A 192 17.39 15.33 9.96
CA THR A 192 18.83 15.43 10.24
C THR A 192 19.12 15.54 11.75
N GLY A 193 18.28 16.27 12.50
CA GLY A 193 18.45 16.43 13.96
C GLY A 193 18.29 15.12 14.74
N ILE A 194 17.33 14.27 14.36
CA ILE A 194 17.10 12.98 15.03
C ILE A 194 18.29 12.04 14.81
N VAL A 195 18.83 11.98 13.59
CA VAL A 195 19.98 11.12 13.26
C VAL A 195 21.24 11.55 14.03
N ILE A 196 21.52 12.86 14.10
CA ILE A 196 22.66 13.37 14.88
C ILE A 196 22.49 13.10 16.38
N GLY A 197 21.28 13.26 16.91
CA GLY A 197 20.99 12.96 18.31
C GLY A 197 21.25 11.48 18.65
N VAL A 198 20.81 10.55 17.82
CA VAL A 198 21.04 9.11 18.03
C VAL A 198 22.53 8.76 17.95
N ILE A 199 23.27 9.33 17.00
CA ILE A 199 24.73 9.07 16.86
C ILE A 199 25.50 9.55 18.10
N LEU A 200 25.17 10.72 18.65
CA LEU A 200 25.84 11.22 19.86
C LEU A 200 25.54 10.35 21.08
N VAL A 201 24.30 9.89 21.25
CA VAL A 201 23.92 9.02 22.37
C VAL A 201 24.62 7.66 22.25
N VAL A 202 24.61 7.04 21.08
CA VAL A 202 25.29 5.75 20.85
C VAL A 202 26.80 5.90 21.03
N GLY A 203 27.40 6.99 20.52
CA GLY A 203 28.81 7.30 20.72
C GLY A 203 29.20 7.49 22.19
N ALA A 204 28.38 8.20 22.97
CA ALA A 204 28.61 8.39 24.40
C ALA A 204 28.49 7.08 25.20
N VAL A 205 27.51 6.24 24.88
CA VAL A 205 27.32 4.94 25.55
C VAL A 205 28.46 3.97 25.20
N ALA A 206 28.84 3.87 23.92
CA ALA A 206 29.93 2.99 23.49
C ALA A 206 31.29 3.47 24.02
N GLY A 207 31.58 4.78 23.93
CA GLY A 207 32.81 5.36 24.46
C GLY A 207 32.90 5.26 25.99
N GLY A 208 31.78 5.47 26.69
CA GLY A 208 31.70 5.32 28.14
C GLY A 208 31.93 3.88 28.60
N LEU A 209 31.32 2.90 27.94
CA LEU A 209 31.55 1.48 28.20
C LEU A 209 33.01 1.09 27.94
N ALA A 210 33.59 1.51 26.81
CA ALA A 210 34.99 1.23 26.49
C ALA A 210 35.95 1.84 27.53
N TYR A 211 35.75 3.11 27.93
CA TYR A 211 36.54 3.75 28.97
C TYR A 211 36.39 3.04 30.34
N TYR A 212 35.17 2.63 30.69
CA TYR A 212 34.91 1.89 31.92
C TYR A 212 35.67 0.56 31.96
N PHE A 213 35.66 -0.22 30.87
CA PHE A 213 36.40 -1.48 30.80
C PHE A 213 37.92 -1.28 30.83
N ILE A 214 38.46 -0.27 30.12
CA ILE A 214 39.90 0.06 30.16
C ILE A 214 40.33 0.49 31.56
N LYS A 215 39.53 1.30 32.25
CA LYS A 215 39.84 1.75 33.62
C LYS A 215 39.71 0.63 34.64
N ARG A 216 38.75 -0.30 34.46
CA ARG A 216 38.57 -1.46 35.33
C ARG A 216 39.68 -2.51 35.16
N GLY A 217 40.26 -2.63 33.96
CA GLY A 217 41.41 -3.51 33.70
C GLY A 217 42.76 -2.99 34.21
N LYS A 218 42.83 -1.77 34.78
CA LYS A 218 44.02 -1.18 35.39
C LYS A 218 43.99 -1.20 36.93
N LYS A 219 43.05 -1.91 37.54
CA LYS A 219 43.02 -2.21 38.99
C LYS A 219 43.35 -3.66 39.25
#